data_AF-A0A9D6PMK6-F1
#
_entry.id   AF-A0A9D6PMK6-F1
#
_cell.length_a   1.000
_cell.length_b   1.000
_cell.length_c   1.000
_cell.angle_alpha   90.00
_cell.angle_beta   90.00
_cell.angle_gamma   90.00
#
_symmetry.space_group_name_H-M   'P 1'
#
loop_
_entity.id
_entity.type
_entity.pdbx_description
1 polymer ?
#
loop_
_entity_poly.entity_id
_entity_poly.type
_entity_poly.pdbx_seq_one_letter_code
_entity_poly.pdbx_strand_id
1 'polypeptide(L)'
;MFPEFPKFRDLIPKDQRVVSKILSVKGIRSSDFAWYNLNGWYFNRPPRISSIGSHLVIEVEGPEGSTLILPPLGTGSILLPLTTLLNHLSGLGIPPVLSYVPKTIYQEIQNVLPPHRIEAQRADFDYLYDRTSLSELSGRKYHQKKNFVNRIILEENPSVEVFEEKHINEVNYFLSEWYESFPAKTEALELESLAVGRMLPNLTLSGGVGLMVRVQSKLVGLTLASPIQNDCWLVPIEKAKQDIKGLYQFTNWSLANHLPPEITLINRETDLGIEGLRTAKLSYHPVFFEEKYKLWFPAEGGYVMGDYHSSALTQNIRFKSYQIHFSSGDLELAEEIIDGLERSTEGVCKLFGFSQEPEIVVFLYPDLSSWEEKNESPPQTLEVFKMLHEENAMLFCSSKIPSSLREFVSRELCRHLFHERVKEREISIQQWRSPSWLREGICLQVPYAIKRNGRDFLLDGWSKLQEAEKSDQLIKLSILTKNIAMIPDQNRKILAQFQSFYLVKFLLSLCNEFVKRYSTLMSSIEDMESENAFRQVASFNYDKFFSLFKEWVHSTNAWLAISE
;
A
#
# COMPACT_ATOMS: atom_id res chain seq x y z
N MET A 1 -8.41 -17.95 -0.65
CA MET A 1 -7.10 -17.33 -0.93
C MET A 1 -7.00 -17.17 -2.44
N PHE A 2 -6.49 -16.03 -2.93
CA PHE A 2 -6.29 -15.82 -4.36
C PHE A 2 -5.02 -16.58 -4.80
N PRO A 3 -5.00 -17.19 -5.99
CA PRO A 3 -3.78 -17.82 -6.50
C PRO A 3 -2.73 -16.75 -6.82
N GLU A 4 -1.48 -17.05 -6.52
CA GLU A 4 -0.35 -16.19 -6.86
C GLU A 4 -0.14 -16.14 -8.38
N PHE A 5 0.00 -14.95 -8.92
CA PHE A 5 0.24 -14.71 -10.33
C PHE A 5 1.52 -15.43 -10.81
N PRO A 6 1.55 -16.04 -12.01
CA PRO A 6 0.57 -15.93 -13.10
C PRO A 6 -0.56 -16.97 -13.04
N LYS A 7 -0.78 -17.66 -11.91
CA LYS A 7 -1.88 -18.61 -11.79
C LYS A 7 -3.18 -17.86 -11.53
N PHE A 8 -4.22 -18.24 -12.26
CA PHE A 8 -5.56 -17.67 -12.15
C PHE A 8 -6.58 -18.72 -11.74
N ARG A 9 -7.66 -18.30 -11.09
CA ARG A 9 -8.88 -19.09 -10.90
C ARG A 9 -10.08 -18.28 -11.33
N ASP A 10 -11.20 -18.94 -11.62
CA ASP A 10 -12.45 -18.25 -11.93
C ASP A 10 -12.84 -17.30 -10.79
N LEU A 11 -13.33 -16.12 -11.19
CA LEU A 11 -13.89 -15.14 -10.29
C LEU A 11 -15.24 -15.66 -9.77
N ILE A 12 -15.43 -15.69 -8.45
CA ILE A 12 -16.65 -16.24 -7.83
C ILE A 12 -17.40 -15.17 -7.04
N PRO A 13 -18.73 -15.29 -6.80
CA PRO A 13 -19.53 -14.24 -6.17
C PRO A 13 -18.98 -13.72 -4.82
N LYS A 14 -18.28 -14.58 -4.07
CA LYS A 14 -17.64 -14.20 -2.79
C LYS A 14 -16.52 -13.17 -2.97
N ASP A 15 -15.87 -13.12 -4.13
CA ASP A 15 -14.78 -12.20 -4.44
C ASP A 15 -15.26 -10.76 -4.62
N GLN A 16 -16.54 -10.56 -5.00
CA GLN A 16 -17.15 -9.24 -5.17
C GLN A 16 -16.92 -8.34 -3.96
N ARG A 17 -17.08 -8.89 -2.74
CA ARG A 17 -16.89 -8.13 -1.50
C ARG A 17 -15.46 -7.61 -1.34
N VAL A 18 -14.46 -8.37 -1.78
CA VAL A 18 -13.06 -7.97 -1.72
C VAL A 18 -12.77 -6.89 -2.75
N VAL A 19 -13.20 -7.09 -4.00
CA VAL A 19 -13.03 -6.11 -5.09
C VAL A 19 -13.73 -4.80 -4.74
N SER A 20 -15.02 -4.83 -4.37
CA SER A 20 -15.78 -3.63 -3.99
C SER A 20 -15.17 -2.89 -2.79
N LYS A 21 -14.52 -3.58 -1.85
CA LYS A 21 -13.81 -2.95 -0.74
C LYS A 21 -12.57 -2.20 -1.22
N ILE A 22 -11.77 -2.79 -2.11
CA ILE A 22 -10.59 -2.14 -2.68
C ILE A 22 -11.02 -0.90 -3.50
N LEU A 23 -12.05 -1.05 -4.34
CA LEU A 23 -12.64 0.07 -5.09
C LEU A 23 -13.08 1.20 -4.15
N SER A 24 -13.78 0.86 -3.05
CA SER A 24 -14.22 1.82 -2.01
C SER A 24 -13.06 2.60 -1.39
N VAL A 25 -11.97 1.91 -1.04
CA VAL A 25 -10.78 2.53 -0.45
C VAL A 25 -10.08 3.46 -1.44
N LYS A 26 -10.02 3.07 -2.73
CA LYS A 26 -9.41 3.87 -3.80
C LYS A 26 -10.35 4.94 -4.37
N GLY A 27 -11.63 4.94 -3.99
CA GLY A 27 -12.65 5.82 -4.55
C GLY A 27 -12.96 5.57 -6.03
N ILE A 28 -12.67 4.36 -6.54
CA ILE A 28 -12.87 3.99 -7.94
C ILE A 28 -14.31 3.56 -8.16
N ARG A 29 -14.98 4.15 -9.15
CA ARG A 29 -16.38 3.86 -9.46
C ARG A 29 -16.58 3.33 -10.88
N SER A 30 -15.53 2.78 -11.47
CA SER A 30 -15.58 2.25 -12.84
C SER A 30 -16.51 1.05 -12.95
N SER A 31 -17.37 1.10 -13.98
CA SER A 31 -18.26 0.05 -14.42
C SER A 31 -17.50 -1.22 -14.82
N ASP A 32 -16.24 -1.13 -15.27
CA ASP A 32 -15.46 -2.28 -15.75
C ASP A 32 -15.13 -3.28 -14.62
N PHE A 33 -15.08 -2.80 -13.38
CA PHE A 33 -14.84 -3.64 -12.19
C PHE A 33 -16.12 -4.07 -11.47
N ALA A 34 -17.29 -3.65 -11.97
CA ALA A 34 -18.56 -4.09 -11.41
C ALA A 34 -18.72 -5.60 -11.64
N TRP A 35 -19.18 -6.32 -10.62
CA TRP A 35 -19.42 -7.77 -10.72
C TRP A 35 -20.29 -8.12 -11.92
N TYR A 36 -21.33 -7.32 -12.16
CA TYR A 36 -22.25 -7.48 -13.28
C TYR A 36 -21.51 -7.47 -14.62
N ASN A 37 -20.62 -6.50 -14.83
CA ASN A 37 -19.91 -6.38 -16.10
C ASN A 37 -18.82 -7.43 -16.26
N LEU A 38 -18.05 -7.72 -15.21
CA LEU A 38 -17.01 -8.75 -15.24
C LEU A 38 -17.57 -10.12 -15.63
N ASN A 39 -18.73 -10.50 -15.09
CA ASN A 39 -19.38 -11.78 -15.38
C ASN A 39 -20.38 -11.70 -16.55
N GLY A 40 -20.70 -10.50 -17.00
CA GLY A 40 -21.67 -10.23 -18.05
C GLY A 40 -21.04 -10.10 -19.44
N TRP A 41 -19.78 -9.71 -19.59
CA TRP A 41 -19.21 -9.38 -20.92
C TRP A 41 -18.06 -10.32 -21.33
N TYR A 42 -18.35 -11.60 -21.58
CA TYR A 42 -17.38 -12.55 -22.13
C TYR A 42 -18.01 -13.41 -23.23
N PHE A 43 -17.21 -13.89 -24.18
CA PHE A 43 -17.67 -14.69 -25.32
C PHE A 43 -17.69 -16.18 -24.97
N ASN A 44 -16.57 -16.69 -24.46
CA ASN A 44 -16.31 -18.12 -24.30
C ASN A 44 -15.98 -18.50 -22.85
N ARG A 45 -15.31 -17.61 -22.09
CA ARG A 45 -14.77 -17.98 -20.77
C ARG A 45 -15.09 -16.95 -19.68
N PRO A 46 -15.37 -17.39 -18.44
CA PRO A 46 -15.62 -16.47 -17.34
C PRO A 46 -14.37 -15.64 -16.99
N PRO A 47 -14.56 -14.48 -16.33
CA PRO A 47 -13.46 -13.71 -15.77
C PRO A 47 -12.68 -14.53 -14.74
N ARG A 48 -11.36 -14.30 -14.68
CA ARG A 48 -10.46 -14.97 -13.74
C ARG A 48 -9.72 -13.95 -12.88
N ILE A 49 -9.34 -14.35 -11.67
CA ILE A 49 -8.67 -13.51 -10.69
C ILE A 49 -7.40 -14.16 -10.14
N SER A 50 -6.39 -13.34 -9.89
CA SER A 50 -5.10 -13.69 -9.31
C SER A 50 -4.61 -12.57 -8.38
N SER A 51 -3.55 -12.82 -7.61
CA SER A 51 -2.90 -11.82 -6.75
C SER A 51 -1.43 -11.66 -7.08
N ILE A 52 -0.96 -10.41 -7.06
CA ILE A 52 0.47 -10.03 -7.05
C ILE A 52 0.67 -9.22 -5.76
N GLY A 53 1.31 -9.84 -4.76
CA GLY A 53 1.44 -9.23 -3.44
C GLY A 53 0.08 -8.81 -2.86
N SER A 54 -0.01 -7.54 -2.48
CA SER A 54 -1.22 -6.90 -1.94
C SER A 54 -2.27 -6.50 -2.99
N HIS A 55 -2.01 -6.74 -4.27
CA HIS A 55 -2.86 -6.35 -5.40
C HIS A 55 -3.54 -7.54 -6.05
N LEU A 56 -4.77 -7.32 -6.52
CA LEU A 56 -5.52 -8.24 -7.36
C LEU A 56 -5.36 -7.85 -8.83
N VAL A 57 -5.23 -8.86 -9.68
CA VAL A 57 -5.32 -8.70 -11.13
C VAL A 57 -6.48 -9.53 -11.64
N ILE A 58 -7.31 -8.92 -12.48
CA ILE A 58 -8.50 -9.54 -13.05
C ILE A 58 -8.26 -9.68 -14.54
N GLU A 59 -8.36 -10.90 -15.02
CA GLU A 59 -8.25 -11.25 -16.42
C GLU A 59 -9.65 -11.51 -16.98
N VAL A 60 -9.99 -10.80 -18.05
CA VAL A 60 -11.24 -10.90 -18.77
C VAL A 60 -10.97 -11.26 -20.23
N GLU A 61 -12.02 -11.68 -20.93
CA GLU A 61 -11.95 -11.87 -22.38
C GLU A 61 -12.05 -10.49 -23.05
N GLY A 62 -11.09 -10.19 -23.93
CA GLY A 62 -11.04 -9.00 -24.75
C GLY A 62 -11.72 -9.21 -26.11
N PRO A 63 -11.64 -8.21 -27.00
CA PRO A 63 -12.17 -8.30 -28.36
C PRO A 63 -11.65 -9.54 -29.09
N GLU A 64 -12.51 -10.17 -29.90
CA GLU A 64 -12.18 -11.35 -30.71
C GLU A 64 -11.65 -12.55 -29.90
N GLY A 65 -12.00 -12.64 -28.61
CA GLY A 65 -11.54 -13.73 -27.72
C GLY A 65 -10.11 -13.56 -27.21
N SER A 66 -9.49 -12.39 -27.42
CA SER A 66 -8.17 -12.07 -26.86
C SER A 66 -8.20 -12.05 -25.32
N THR A 67 -7.02 -12.08 -24.69
CA THR A 67 -6.93 -11.93 -23.24
C THR A 67 -6.66 -10.48 -22.88
N LEU A 68 -7.48 -9.91 -22.01
CA LEU A 68 -7.29 -8.60 -21.42
C LEU A 68 -7.08 -8.74 -19.91
N ILE A 69 -5.99 -8.19 -19.37
CA ILE A 69 -5.78 -8.08 -17.93
C ILE A 69 -6.02 -6.62 -17.54
N LEU A 70 -6.99 -6.40 -16.65
CA LEU A 70 -7.29 -5.09 -16.07
C LEU A 70 -6.13 -4.62 -15.18
N PRO A 71 -5.94 -3.31 -14.97
CA PRO A 71 -4.83 -2.82 -14.16
C PRO A 71 -4.87 -3.39 -12.73
N PRO A 72 -3.70 -3.60 -12.09
CA PRO A 72 -3.66 -4.10 -10.71
C PRO A 72 -4.46 -3.22 -9.75
N LEU A 73 -5.25 -3.85 -8.88
CA LEU A 73 -6.08 -3.21 -7.85
C LEU A 73 -5.66 -3.70 -6.47
N GLY A 74 -5.10 -2.82 -5.65
CA GLY A 74 -4.69 -3.19 -4.30
C GLY A 74 -4.48 -2.00 -3.41
N THR A 75 -3.89 -2.24 -2.25
CA THR A 75 -3.46 -1.21 -1.30
C THR A 75 -1.95 -1.29 -1.17
N GLY A 76 -1.24 -0.16 -1.25
CA GLY A 76 0.21 -0.13 -1.34
C GLY A 76 0.67 0.39 -2.69
N SER A 77 1.96 0.31 -2.98
CA SER A 77 2.50 0.72 -4.27
C SER A 77 2.16 -0.24 -5.39
N ILE A 78 1.83 0.36 -6.53
CA ILE A 78 1.46 -0.36 -7.75
C ILE A 78 2.66 -0.82 -8.56
N LEU A 79 3.87 -0.34 -8.25
CA LEU A 79 5.05 -0.51 -9.10
C LEU A 79 5.37 -1.99 -9.38
N LEU A 80 5.43 -2.83 -8.35
CA LEU A 80 5.78 -4.24 -8.52
C LEU A 80 4.66 -5.06 -9.17
N PRO A 81 3.38 -4.92 -8.75
CA PRO A 81 2.26 -5.50 -9.49
C PRO A 81 2.25 -5.09 -10.96
N LEU A 82 2.50 -3.82 -11.25
CA LEU A 82 2.57 -3.28 -12.60
C LEU A 82 3.72 -3.92 -13.40
N THR A 83 4.95 -3.85 -12.89
CA THR A 83 6.12 -4.39 -13.61
C THR A 83 6.03 -5.90 -13.80
N THR A 84 5.56 -6.65 -12.79
CA THR A 84 5.28 -8.09 -12.88
C THR A 84 4.28 -8.39 -14.00
N LEU A 85 3.18 -7.64 -14.07
CA LEU A 85 2.18 -7.79 -15.13
C LEU A 85 2.75 -7.46 -16.52
N LEU A 86 3.45 -6.32 -16.66
CA LEU A 86 4.01 -5.89 -17.95
C LEU A 86 5.07 -6.86 -18.48
N ASN A 87 5.90 -7.42 -17.59
CA ASN A 87 6.88 -8.45 -17.95
C ASN A 87 6.21 -9.74 -18.40
N HIS A 88 5.14 -10.15 -17.72
CA HIS A 88 4.38 -11.33 -18.11
C HIS A 88 3.74 -11.16 -19.49
N LEU A 89 3.11 -10.01 -19.76
CA LEU A 89 2.56 -9.69 -21.08
C LEU A 89 3.66 -9.75 -22.16
N SER A 90 4.80 -9.11 -21.90
CA SER A 90 5.94 -9.10 -22.82
C SER A 90 6.51 -10.50 -23.06
N GLY A 91 6.60 -11.33 -22.01
CA GLY A 91 7.05 -12.73 -22.10
C GLY A 91 6.11 -13.64 -22.88
N LEU A 92 4.81 -13.28 -22.97
CA LEU A 92 3.84 -13.93 -23.85
C LEU A 92 3.85 -13.36 -25.28
N GLY A 93 4.73 -12.39 -25.58
CA GLY A 93 4.73 -11.65 -26.85
C GLY A 93 3.54 -10.71 -27.02
N ILE A 94 2.81 -10.41 -25.94
CA ILE A 94 1.68 -9.48 -25.94
C ILE A 94 2.25 -8.07 -25.67
N PRO A 95 1.88 -7.05 -26.47
CA PRO A 95 2.31 -5.68 -26.21
C PRO A 95 1.98 -5.23 -24.78
N PRO A 96 2.92 -4.64 -24.02
CA PRO A 96 2.71 -4.21 -22.64
C PRO A 96 1.85 -2.94 -22.60
N VAL A 97 0.54 -3.13 -22.76
CA VAL A 97 -0.47 -2.09 -22.85
C VAL A 97 -1.57 -2.38 -21.84
N LEU A 98 -1.88 -1.40 -20.99
CA LEU A 98 -3.02 -1.46 -20.09
C LEU A 98 -4.15 -0.62 -20.66
N SER A 99 -5.36 -1.17 -20.69
CA SER A 99 -6.57 -0.48 -21.15
C SER A 99 -7.57 -0.38 -20.00
N TYR A 100 -8.52 0.55 -20.11
CA TYR A 100 -9.56 0.82 -19.11
C TYR A 100 -8.99 1.18 -17.74
N VAL A 101 -7.85 1.88 -17.70
CA VAL A 101 -7.18 2.26 -16.45
C VAL A 101 -7.91 3.44 -15.81
N PRO A 102 -8.55 3.29 -14.63
CA PRO A 102 -9.20 4.42 -13.96
C PRO A 102 -8.20 5.53 -13.67
N LYS A 103 -8.63 6.79 -13.74
CA LYS A 103 -7.77 7.96 -13.52
C LYS A 103 -6.93 7.87 -12.25
N THR A 104 -7.52 7.42 -11.15
CA THR A 104 -6.83 7.25 -9.86
C THR A 104 -5.64 6.30 -10.00
N ILE A 105 -5.83 5.16 -10.68
CA ILE A 105 -4.77 4.18 -10.91
C ILE A 105 -3.74 4.70 -11.91
N TYR A 106 -4.18 5.39 -12.98
CA TYR A 106 -3.27 6.05 -13.91
C TYR A 106 -2.35 7.04 -13.19
N GLN A 107 -2.86 7.85 -12.25
CA GLN A 107 -2.05 8.79 -11.47
C GLN A 107 -1.01 8.08 -10.59
N GLU A 108 -1.37 6.95 -9.99
CA GLU A 108 -0.41 6.11 -9.23
C GLU A 108 0.69 5.57 -10.16
N ILE A 109 0.30 5.01 -11.30
CA ILE A 109 1.23 4.50 -12.33
C ILE A 109 2.14 5.62 -12.82
N GLN A 110 1.60 6.79 -13.14
CA GLN A 110 2.34 7.94 -13.67
C GLN A 110 3.45 8.40 -12.73
N ASN A 111 3.27 8.26 -11.42
CA ASN A 111 4.26 8.67 -10.42
C ASN A 111 5.42 7.69 -10.31
N VAL A 112 5.13 6.39 -10.34
CA VAL A 112 6.13 5.34 -10.12
C VAL A 112 6.78 4.87 -11.42
N LEU A 113 5.98 4.70 -12.48
CA LEU A 113 6.43 4.21 -13.78
C LEU A 113 5.68 4.92 -14.91
N PRO A 114 6.18 6.08 -15.37
CA PRO A 114 5.54 6.85 -16.43
C PRO A 114 5.42 6.04 -17.74
N PRO A 115 4.21 5.87 -18.30
CA PRO A 115 4.03 5.30 -19.63
C PRO A 115 4.57 6.23 -20.72
N HIS A 116 5.04 5.66 -21.85
CA HIS A 116 5.60 6.45 -22.96
C HIS A 116 4.52 7.06 -23.87
N ARG A 117 3.30 6.49 -23.82
CA ARG A 117 2.11 7.03 -24.47
C ARG A 117 0.91 6.84 -23.56
N ILE A 118 0.04 7.83 -23.57
CA ILE A 118 -1.20 7.88 -22.78
C ILE A 118 -2.32 8.32 -23.71
N GLU A 119 -3.49 7.70 -23.59
CA GLU A 119 -4.67 8.07 -24.35
C GLU A 119 -5.90 8.01 -23.45
N ALA A 120 -6.60 9.13 -23.33
CA ALA A 120 -7.90 9.16 -22.67
C ALA A 120 -8.92 8.42 -23.53
N GLN A 121 -9.53 7.36 -23.00
CA GLN A 121 -10.56 6.59 -23.67
C GLN A 121 -11.92 7.27 -23.50
N ARG A 122 -12.11 8.45 -24.11
CA ARG A 122 -13.30 9.29 -23.86
C ARG A 122 -14.62 8.57 -24.14
N ALA A 123 -14.67 7.72 -25.17
CA ALA A 123 -15.84 6.91 -25.49
C ALA A 123 -16.25 5.98 -24.33
N ASP A 124 -15.27 5.59 -23.51
CA ASP A 124 -15.40 4.64 -22.40
C ASP A 124 -15.53 5.32 -21.02
N PHE A 125 -15.62 6.65 -20.97
CA PHE A 125 -15.83 7.36 -19.69
C PHE A 125 -17.22 7.05 -19.15
N ASP A 126 -17.30 6.65 -17.88
CA ASP A 126 -18.59 6.43 -17.25
C ASP A 126 -19.22 7.74 -16.83
N TYR A 127 -20.54 7.83 -16.96
CA TYR A 127 -21.33 8.97 -16.53
C TYR A 127 -21.90 8.71 -15.13
N LEU A 128 -21.46 9.50 -14.14
CA LEU A 128 -21.95 9.40 -12.77
C LEU A 128 -22.94 10.52 -12.46
N TYR A 129 -24.04 10.16 -11.79
CA TYR A 129 -25.13 11.06 -11.45
C TYR A 129 -25.39 10.99 -9.95
N ASP A 130 -25.76 12.12 -9.36
CA ASP A 130 -26.29 12.17 -8.01
C ASP A 130 -27.68 11.49 -7.98
N ARG A 131 -27.86 10.50 -7.10
CA ARG A 131 -29.11 9.74 -6.98
C ARG A 131 -30.28 10.68 -6.67
N THR A 132 -30.08 11.63 -5.75
CA THR A 132 -31.11 12.57 -5.31
C THR A 132 -31.62 13.43 -6.47
N SER A 133 -30.72 13.93 -7.31
CA SER A 133 -31.04 14.69 -8.51
C SER A 133 -31.91 13.89 -9.48
N LEU A 134 -31.62 12.59 -9.67
CA LEU A 134 -32.41 11.71 -10.53
C LEU A 134 -33.75 11.30 -9.89
N SER A 135 -33.83 11.20 -8.57
CA SER A 135 -35.08 10.85 -7.87
C SER A 135 -36.04 12.04 -7.73
N GLU A 136 -35.53 13.27 -7.58
CA GLU A 136 -36.37 14.46 -7.38
C GLU A 136 -36.68 15.21 -8.68
N LEU A 137 -35.73 15.17 -9.64
CA LEU A 137 -35.77 15.96 -10.86
C LEU A 137 -36.07 17.46 -10.58
N SER A 138 -35.46 18.00 -9.52
CA SER A 138 -35.74 19.33 -8.99
C SER A 138 -34.96 20.44 -9.71
N GLY A 139 -35.55 21.63 -9.80
CA GLY A 139 -34.91 22.81 -10.39
C GLY A 139 -34.99 22.92 -11.92
N ARG A 140 -34.55 24.08 -12.43
CA ARG A 140 -34.73 24.49 -13.84
C ARG A 140 -34.13 23.51 -14.84
N LYS A 141 -32.99 22.89 -14.51
CA LYS A 141 -32.25 21.98 -15.39
C LYS A 141 -32.94 20.62 -15.61
N TYR A 142 -33.82 20.19 -14.71
CA TYR A 142 -34.56 18.93 -14.80
C TYR A 142 -36.05 19.11 -15.13
N HIS A 143 -36.53 20.35 -15.24
CA HIS A 143 -37.95 20.68 -15.47
C HIS A 143 -38.57 19.89 -16.64
N GLN A 144 -37.85 19.77 -17.76
CA GLN A 144 -38.35 19.02 -18.92
C GLN A 144 -38.51 17.52 -18.61
N LYS A 145 -37.56 16.91 -17.90
CA LYS A 145 -37.62 15.49 -17.50
C LYS A 145 -38.76 15.26 -16.52
N LYS A 146 -38.92 16.15 -15.53
CA LYS A 146 -40.02 16.11 -14.56
C LYS A 146 -41.38 16.21 -15.25
N ASN A 147 -41.51 17.06 -16.27
CA ASN A 147 -42.75 17.16 -17.05
C ASN A 147 -43.06 15.88 -17.80
N PHE A 148 -42.06 15.20 -18.39
CA PHE A 148 -42.26 13.89 -19.01
C PHE A 148 -42.74 12.84 -18.01
N VAL A 149 -42.13 12.78 -16.82
CA VAL A 149 -42.51 11.87 -15.73
C VAL A 149 -43.95 12.15 -15.25
N ASN A 150 -44.27 13.41 -14.96
CA ASN A 150 -45.62 13.78 -14.52
C ASN A 150 -46.68 13.47 -15.58
N ARG A 151 -46.37 13.71 -16.86
CA ARG A 151 -47.30 13.45 -17.95
C ARG A 151 -47.61 11.97 -18.08
N ILE A 152 -46.60 11.09 -18.10
CA ILE A 152 -46.86 9.65 -18.22
C ILE A 152 -47.58 9.09 -16.98
N ILE A 153 -47.30 9.62 -15.78
CA ILE A 153 -48.06 9.28 -14.57
C ILE A 153 -49.54 9.60 -14.75
N LEU A 154 -49.86 10.76 -15.32
CA LEU A 154 -51.24 11.20 -15.55
C LEU A 154 -51.93 10.44 -16.70
N GLU A 155 -51.24 10.23 -17.81
CA GLU A 155 -51.82 9.68 -19.05
C GLU A 155 -51.91 8.15 -19.03
N GLU A 156 -50.90 7.47 -18.51
CA GLU A 156 -50.75 6.01 -18.63
C GLU A 156 -50.88 5.27 -17.29
N ASN A 157 -50.83 5.99 -16.16
CA ASN A 157 -50.85 5.43 -14.81
C ASN A 157 -49.94 4.18 -14.64
N PRO A 158 -48.63 4.29 -14.93
CA PRO A 158 -47.71 3.17 -14.90
C PRO A 158 -47.52 2.63 -13.46
N SER A 159 -47.41 1.32 -13.33
CA SER A 159 -47.03 0.65 -12.09
C SER A 159 -45.60 0.10 -12.16
N VAL A 160 -44.92 0.04 -11.02
CA VAL A 160 -43.56 -0.50 -10.91
C VAL A 160 -43.58 -1.77 -10.06
N GLU A 161 -42.94 -2.82 -10.56
CA GLU A 161 -42.79 -4.12 -9.90
C GLU A 161 -41.30 -4.47 -9.79
N VAL A 162 -40.89 -5.08 -8.68
CA VAL A 162 -39.51 -5.56 -8.52
C VAL A 162 -39.32 -6.84 -9.34
N PHE A 163 -38.24 -6.91 -10.10
CA PHE A 163 -37.86 -8.11 -10.82
C PHE A 163 -37.54 -9.25 -9.85
N GLU A 164 -38.02 -10.44 -10.17
CA GLU A 164 -37.78 -11.69 -9.44
C GLU A 164 -37.51 -12.78 -10.48
N GLU A 165 -36.92 -13.90 -10.07
CA GLU A 165 -36.58 -15.01 -10.97
C GLU A 165 -37.80 -15.54 -11.76
N LYS A 166 -39.01 -15.49 -11.18
CA LYS A 166 -40.26 -15.87 -11.86
C LYS A 166 -40.56 -15.02 -13.10
N HIS A 167 -40.00 -13.82 -13.19
CA HIS A 167 -40.20 -12.88 -14.30
C HIS A 167 -39.22 -13.07 -15.47
N ILE A 168 -38.20 -13.94 -15.34
CA ILE A 168 -37.12 -14.09 -16.35
C ILE A 168 -37.67 -14.29 -17.76
N ASN A 169 -38.67 -15.16 -17.94
CA ASN A 169 -39.22 -15.45 -19.27
C ASN A 169 -39.93 -14.23 -19.89
N GLU A 170 -40.69 -13.47 -19.08
CA GLU A 170 -41.37 -12.26 -19.54
C GLU A 170 -40.36 -11.16 -19.90
N VAL A 171 -39.32 -10.99 -19.07
CA VAL A 171 -38.25 -10.03 -19.31
C VAL A 171 -37.46 -10.37 -20.57
N ASN A 172 -37.11 -11.64 -20.77
CA ASN A 172 -36.42 -12.09 -21.99
C ASN A 172 -37.27 -11.83 -23.24
N TYR A 173 -38.58 -12.06 -23.18
CA TYR A 173 -39.49 -11.74 -24.28
C TYR A 173 -39.50 -10.23 -24.59
N PHE A 174 -39.65 -9.39 -23.57
CA PHE A 174 -39.61 -7.92 -23.72
C PHE A 174 -38.28 -7.44 -24.32
N LEU A 175 -37.15 -7.96 -23.84
CA LEU A 175 -35.84 -7.61 -24.36
C LEU A 175 -35.66 -8.08 -25.80
N SER A 176 -36.13 -9.28 -26.15
CA SER A 176 -36.11 -9.78 -27.53
C SER A 176 -36.88 -8.84 -28.46
N GLU A 177 -38.11 -8.46 -28.10
CA GLU A 177 -38.90 -7.48 -28.87
C GLU A 177 -38.16 -6.14 -29.00
N TRP A 178 -37.52 -5.68 -27.92
CA TRP A 178 -36.76 -4.43 -27.92
C TRP A 178 -35.56 -4.49 -28.87
N TYR A 179 -34.76 -5.56 -28.82
CA TYR A 179 -33.61 -5.75 -29.72
C TYR A 179 -34.04 -5.92 -31.18
N GLU A 180 -35.17 -6.59 -31.44
CA GLU A 180 -35.71 -6.78 -32.79
C GLU A 180 -36.33 -5.52 -33.40
N SER A 181 -36.65 -4.51 -32.58
CA SER A 181 -37.15 -3.22 -33.07
C SER A 181 -36.10 -2.39 -33.82
N PHE A 182 -34.82 -2.75 -33.71
CA PHE A 182 -33.73 -2.06 -34.40
C PHE A 182 -33.63 -2.53 -35.87
N PRO A 183 -33.53 -1.60 -36.84
CA PRO A 183 -33.50 -1.95 -38.26
C PRO A 183 -32.27 -2.77 -38.68
N ALA A 184 -31.16 -2.66 -37.93
CA ALA A 184 -29.95 -3.43 -38.15
C ALA A 184 -29.51 -4.08 -36.84
N LYS A 185 -29.37 -5.41 -36.85
CA LYS A 185 -28.72 -6.15 -35.78
C LYS A 185 -27.21 -5.92 -35.90
N THR A 186 -26.61 -5.39 -34.84
CA THR A 186 -25.16 -5.21 -34.76
C THR A 186 -24.60 -6.22 -33.79
N GLU A 187 -23.35 -6.63 -33.99
CA GLU A 187 -22.65 -7.55 -33.08
C GLU A 187 -22.68 -7.05 -31.63
N ALA A 188 -22.55 -5.74 -31.41
CA ALA A 188 -22.65 -5.14 -30.08
C ALA A 188 -24.00 -5.37 -29.40
N LEU A 189 -25.11 -5.30 -30.15
CA LEU A 189 -26.46 -5.56 -29.61
C LEU A 189 -26.65 -7.06 -29.28
N GLU A 190 -26.06 -7.95 -30.08
CA GLU A 190 -26.09 -9.39 -29.82
C GLU A 190 -25.30 -9.74 -28.56
N LEU A 191 -24.11 -9.16 -28.41
CA LEU A 191 -23.29 -9.32 -27.21
C LEU A 191 -23.98 -8.77 -25.95
N GLU A 192 -24.63 -7.60 -26.06
CA GLU A 192 -25.44 -7.05 -24.96
C GLU A 192 -26.58 -8.01 -24.59
N SER A 193 -27.31 -8.55 -25.58
CA SER A 193 -28.39 -9.51 -25.34
C SER A 193 -27.90 -10.77 -24.62
N LEU A 194 -26.76 -11.33 -25.05
CA LEU A 194 -26.13 -12.49 -24.39
C LEU A 194 -25.65 -12.17 -22.97
N ALA A 195 -25.09 -10.98 -22.76
CA ALA A 195 -24.66 -10.50 -21.44
C ALA A 195 -25.83 -10.42 -20.47
N VAL A 196 -26.94 -9.82 -20.92
CA VAL A 196 -28.16 -9.69 -20.12
C VAL A 196 -28.78 -11.04 -19.79
N GLY A 197 -28.85 -11.95 -20.77
CA GLY A 197 -29.36 -13.31 -20.55
C GLY A 197 -28.55 -14.08 -19.50
N ARG A 198 -27.22 -13.87 -19.46
CA ARG A 198 -26.34 -14.45 -18.42
C ARG A 198 -26.53 -13.82 -17.04
N MET A 199 -26.75 -12.51 -16.99
CA MET A 199 -26.79 -11.78 -15.73
C MET A 199 -28.17 -11.71 -15.07
N LEU A 200 -29.27 -11.82 -15.82
CA LEU A 200 -30.63 -11.79 -15.27
C LEU A 200 -30.85 -12.83 -14.16
N PRO A 201 -30.51 -14.13 -14.35
CA PRO A 201 -30.65 -15.14 -13.28
C PRO A 201 -29.72 -14.88 -12.08
N ASN A 202 -28.63 -14.14 -12.29
CA ASN A 202 -27.59 -13.88 -11.29
C ASN A 202 -27.70 -12.50 -10.65
N LEU A 203 -28.72 -11.71 -10.98
CA LEU A 203 -28.84 -10.32 -10.53
C LEU A 203 -28.92 -10.23 -9.00
N THR A 204 -29.81 -11.00 -8.39
CA THR A 204 -29.96 -11.05 -6.92
C THR A 204 -28.67 -11.53 -6.25
N LEU A 205 -27.98 -12.51 -6.86
CA LEU A 205 -26.71 -13.03 -6.34
C LEU A 205 -25.60 -11.95 -6.34
N SER A 206 -25.64 -11.03 -7.30
CA SER A 206 -24.75 -9.87 -7.37
C SER A 206 -25.12 -8.74 -6.40
N GLY A 207 -26.19 -8.90 -5.62
CA GLY A 207 -26.77 -7.85 -4.76
C GLY A 207 -27.50 -6.76 -5.53
N GLY A 208 -27.82 -7.01 -6.81
CA GLY A 208 -28.54 -6.08 -7.66
C GLY A 208 -30.05 -6.12 -7.49
N VAL A 209 -30.72 -5.11 -8.05
CA VAL A 209 -32.17 -4.98 -8.11
C VAL A 209 -32.60 -4.70 -9.55
N GLY A 210 -33.75 -5.24 -9.95
CA GLY A 210 -34.38 -4.90 -11.21
C GLY A 210 -35.76 -4.32 -10.98
N LEU A 211 -36.17 -3.37 -11.82
CA LEU A 211 -37.51 -2.81 -11.84
C LEU A 211 -38.15 -3.01 -13.19
N MET A 212 -39.40 -3.45 -13.15
CA MET A 212 -40.28 -3.66 -14.28
C MET A 212 -41.37 -2.60 -14.25
N VAL A 213 -41.44 -1.81 -15.32
CA VAL A 213 -42.46 -0.78 -15.50
C VAL A 213 -43.58 -1.33 -16.37
N ARG A 214 -44.81 -1.27 -15.85
CA ARG A 214 -46.01 -1.77 -16.53
C ARG A 214 -46.99 -0.65 -16.84
N VAL A 215 -47.61 -0.74 -18.00
CA VAL A 215 -48.78 0.06 -18.39
C VAL A 215 -49.86 -0.92 -18.84
N GLN A 216 -51.07 -0.79 -18.29
CA GLN A 216 -52.18 -1.74 -18.55
C GLN A 216 -51.73 -3.22 -18.35
N SER A 217 -50.99 -3.48 -17.27
CA SER A 217 -50.40 -4.78 -16.91
C SER A 217 -49.35 -5.35 -17.87
N LYS A 218 -49.04 -4.68 -18.98
CA LYS A 218 -48.00 -5.11 -19.92
C LYS A 218 -46.64 -4.54 -19.52
N LEU A 219 -45.60 -5.36 -19.58
CA LEU A 219 -44.23 -4.90 -19.41
C LEU A 219 -43.84 -3.96 -20.57
N VAL A 220 -43.49 -2.72 -20.24
CA VAL A 220 -43.13 -1.69 -21.21
C VAL A 220 -41.78 -1.05 -20.92
N GLY A 221 -41.22 -1.24 -19.73
CA GLY A 221 -39.89 -0.79 -19.36
C GLY A 221 -39.21 -1.73 -18.38
N LEU A 222 -37.89 -1.79 -18.44
CA LEU A 222 -37.03 -2.57 -17.58
C LEU A 222 -35.79 -1.74 -17.23
N THR A 223 -35.39 -1.76 -15.98
CA THR A 223 -34.06 -1.28 -15.59
C THR A 223 -33.47 -2.12 -14.49
N LEU A 224 -32.17 -2.38 -14.57
CA LEU A 224 -31.43 -3.15 -13.59
C LEU A 224 -30.37 -2.24 -12.96
N ALA A 225 -30.07 -2.47 -11.69
CA ALA A 225 -28.94 -1.85 -11.03
C ALA A 225 -28.17 -2.87 -10.19
N SER A 226 -26.85 -2.71 -10.12
CA SER A 226 -25.98 -3.59 -9.34
C SER A 226 -24.89 -2.78 -8.62
N PRO A 227 -24.44 -3.19 -7.43
CA PRO A 227 -23.36 -2.51 -6.72
C PRO A 227 -22.04 -2.51 -7.51
N ILE A 228 -21.35 -1.35 -7.55
CA ILE A 228 -19.92 -1.27 -7.89
C ILE A 228 -19.12 -1.29 -6.59
N GLN A 229 -19.44 -0.34 -5.72
CA GLN A 229 -18.85 -0.13 -4.40
C GLN A 229 -19.90 0.44 -3.42
N ASN A 230 -19.50 0.78 -2.19
CA ASN A 230 -20.41 1.11 -1.09
C ASN A 230 -21.48 2.18 -1.41
N ASP A 231 -21.13 3.25 -2.11
CA ASP A 231 -21.99 4.43 -2.34
C ASP A 231 -22.45 4.58 -3.81
N CYS A 232 -22.02 3.68 -4.70
CA CYS A 232 -22.16 3.84 -6.15
C CYS A 232 -22.66 2.55 -6.81
N TRP A 233 -23.80 2.65 -7.49
CA TRP A 233 -24.44 1.54 -8.19
C TRP A 233 -24.38 1.75 -9.70
N LEU A 234 -24.12 0.67 -10.41
CA LEU A 234 -24.14 0.57 -11.87
C LEU A 234 -25.59 0.41 -12.34
N VAL A 235 -25.96 1.03 -13.46
CA VAL A 235 -27.20 0.77 -14.20
C VAL A 235 -26.81 0.18 -15.56
N PRO A 236 -26.61 -1.14 -15.65
CA PRO A 236 -26.18 -1.77 -16.90
C PRO A 236 -27.31 -1.86 -17.92
N ILE A 237 -28.57 -1.83 -17.45
CA ILE A 237 -29.75 -1.97 -18.31
C ILE A 237 -30.79 -0.92 -17.97
N GLU A 238 -31.20 -0.18 -19.00
CA GLU A 238 -32.35 0.72 -19.00
C GLU A 238 -32.99 0.68 -20.39
N LYS A 239 -34.06 -0.10 -20.52
CA LYS A 239 -34.77 -0.31 -21.79
C LYS A 239 -36.24 0.02 -21.59
N ALA A 240 -36.84 0.69 -22.57
CA ALA A 240 -38.25 1.05 -22.55
C ALA A 240 -38.80 1.10 -23.98
N LYS A 241 -40.11 0.92 -24.12
CA LYS A 241 -40.80 1.13 -25.39
C LYS A 241 -40.68 2.59 -25.84
N GLN A 242 -40.15 2.80 -27.05
CA GLN A 242 -39.80 4.12 -27.57
C GLN A 242 -41.01 4.96 -28.02
N ASP A 243 -42.12 4.31 -28.34
CA ASP A 243 -43.39 4.92 -28.76
C ASP A 243 -44.15 5.58 -27.59
N ILE A 244 -43.84 5.19 -26.35
CA ILE A 244 -44.47 5.77 -25.15
C ILE A 244 -43.65 6.97 -24.65
N LYS A 245 -44.12 8.18 -24.96
CA LYS A 245 -43.40 9.42 -24.66
C LYS A 245 -43.32 9.70 -23.15
N GLY A 246 -42.12 9.61 -22.59
CA GLY A 246 -41.84 9.88 -21.18
C GLY A 246 -41.44 8.62 -20.41
N LEU A 247 -41.57 7.44 -21.03
CA LEU A 247 -41.35 6.16 -20.36
C LEU A 247 -39.89 5.96 -19.93
N TYR A 248 -38.91 6.31 -20.77
CA TYR A 248 -37.50 6.29 -20.37
C TYR A 248 -37.21 7.20 -19.16
N GLN A 249 -37.85 8.37 -19.11
CA GLN A 249 -37.70 9.29 -17.97
C GLN A 249 -38.32 8.70 -16.71
N PHE A 250 -39.49 8.09 -16.83
CA PHE A 250 -40.16 7.42 -15.71
C PHE A 250 -39.37 6.21 -15.22
N THR A 251 -38.90 5.33 -16.10
CA THR A 251 -38.06 4.16 -15.73
C THR A 251 -36.81 4.59 -14.96
N ASN A 252 -36.09 5.60 -15.47
CA ASN A 252 -34.91 6.13 -14.78
C ASN A 252 -35.25 6.73 -13.40
N TRP A 253 -36.32 7.53 -13.34
CA TRP A 253 -36.80 8.15 -12.11
C TRP A 253 -37.25 7.13 -11.07
N SER A 254 -37.97 6.08 -11.49
CA SER A 254 -38.42 5.00 -10.64
C SER A 254 -37.26 4.24 -10.01
N LEU A 255 -36.20 3.96 -10.78
CA LEU A 255 -35.00 3.35 -10.23
C LEU A 255 -34.35 4.22 -9.17
N ALA A 256 -34.12 5.50 -9.45
CA ALA A 256 -33.47 6.41 -8.51
C ALA A 256 -34.26 6.57 -7.19
N ASN A 257 -35.59 6.44 -7.23
CA ASN A 257 -36.47 6.43 -6.05
C ASN A 257 -36.52 5.09 -5.31
N HIS A 258 -36.21 3.99 -5.98
CA HIS A 258 -36.23 2.65 -5.39
C HIS A 258 -34.88 2.27 -4.74
N LEU A 259 -33.78 2.83 -5.22
CA LEU A 259 -32.45 2.53 -4.66
C LEU A 259 -32.36 2.93 -3.18
N PRO A 260 -31.59 2.17 -2.36
CA PRO A 260 -31.41 2.48 -0.95
C PRO A 260 -30.84 3.90 -0.73
N PRO A 261 -31.20 4.58 0.37
CA PRO A 261 -30.77 5.95 0.64
C PRO A 261 -29.25 6.09 0.83
N GLU A 262 -28.55 5.01 1.20
CA GLU A 262 -27.08 4.97 1.32
C GLU A 262 -26.38 5.13 -0.04
N ILE A 263 -27.10 4.87 -1.14
CA ILE A 263 -26.58 5.02 -2.49
C ILE A 263 -26.68 6.49 -2.86
N THR A 264 -25.53 7.10 -3.12
CA THR A 264 -25.45 8.53 -3.44
C THR A 264 -25.17 8.75 -4.92
N LEU A 265 -24.53 7.78 -5.58
CA LEU A 265 -24.13 7.87 -6.97
C LEU A 265 -24.72 6.73 -7.81
N ILE A 266 -25.16 7.09 -9.00
CA ILE A 266 -25.59 6.17 -10.04
C ILE A 266 -24.61 6.29 -11.21
N ASN A 267 -23.87 5.22 -11.49
CA ASN A 267 -23.06 5.08 -12.70
C ASN A 267 -23.95 4.51 -13.82
N ARG A 268 -24.15 5.26 -14.89
CA ARG A 268 -24.95 4.82 -16.06
C ARG A 268 -24.09 4.48 -17.27
N GLU A 269 -22.85 4.03 -17.06
CA GLU A 269 -21.90 3.55 -18.07
C GLU A 269 -21.51 4.58 -19.13
N THR A 270 -20.95 4.10 -20.24
CA THR A 270 -20.23 4.86 -21.26
C THR A 270 -21.11 5.27 -22.44
N ASP A 271 -20.72 6.31 -23.19
CA ASP A 271 -21.46 6.69 -24.40
C ASP A 271 -21.05 5.91 -25.64
N LEU A 272 -20.03 5.05 -25.54
CA LEU A 272 -19.49 4.23 -26.64
C LEU A 272 -19.07 5.05 -27.87
N GLY A 273 -18.86 6.36 -27.72
CA GLY A 273 -18.61 7.27 -28.83
C GLY A 273 -19.85 7.65 -29.64
N ILE A 274 -21.05 7.18 -29.27
CA ILE A 274 -22.29 7.40 -30.00
C ILE A 274 -22.87 8.77 -29.62
N GLU A 275 -22.97 9.68 -30.60
CA GLU A 275 -23.39 11.07 -30.37
C GLU A 275 -24.80 11.21 -29.76
N GLY A 276 -25.76 10.41 -30.24
CA GLY A 276 -27.11 10.38 -29.69
C GLY A 276 -27.14 9.94 -28.22
N LEU A 277 -26.37 8.90 -27.88
CA LEU A 277 -26.26 8.39 -26.52
C LEU A 277 -25.56 9.39 -25.60
N ARG A 278 -24.48 10.02 -26.07
CA ARG A 278 -23.79 11.10 -25.38
C ARG A 278 -24.73 12.25 -25.06
N THR A 279 -25.51 12.71 -26.04
CA THR A 279 -26.50 13.79 -25.85
C THR A 279 -27.54 13.42 -24.80
N ALA A 280 -28.07 12.18 -24.86
CA ALA A 280 -29.04 11.69 -23.89
C ALA A 280 -28.48 11.66 -22.46
N LYS A 281 -27.26 11.13 -22.28
CA LYS A 281 -26.57 11.05 -20.97
C LYS A 281 -26.24 12.44 -20.42
N LEU A 282 -25.63 13.32 -21.23
CA LEU A 282 -25.34 14.70 -20.82
C LEU A 282 -26.60 15.47 -20.43
N SER A 283 -27.76 15.19 -21.03
CA SER A 283 -29.03 15.85 -20.68
C SER A 283 -29.52 15.61 -19.24
N TYR A 284 -28.95 14.62 -18.55
CA TYR A 284 -29.22 14.34 -17.13
C TYR A 284 -28.20 14.98 -16.17
N HIS A 285 -27.26 15.78 -16.70
CA HIS A 285 -26.29 16.57 -15.92
C HIS A 285 -25.44 15.68 -14.99
N PRO A 286 -24.56 14.81 -15.54
CA PRO A 286 -23.65 14.02 -14.72
C PRO A 286 -22.83 14.94 -13.79
N VAL A 287 -22.57 14.47 -12.57
CA VAL A 287 -21.77 15.20 -11.58
C VAL A 287 -20.28 15.16 -11.91
N PHE A 288 -19.80 14.04 -12.45
CA PHE A 288 -18.45 13.89 -12.99
C PHE A 288 -18.37 12.62 -13.88
N PHE A 289 -17.21 12.40 -14.48
CA PHE A 289 -16.88 11.22 -15.24
C PHE A 289 -15.89 10.33 -14.48
N GLU A 290 -16.11 9.02 -14.48
CA GLU A 290 -15.01 8.09 -14.18
C GLU A 290 -14.17 7.97 -15.46
N GLU A 291 -13.10 8.74 -15.51
CA GLU A 291 -12.20 8.78 -16.66
C GLU A 291 -11.32 7.52 -16.71
N LYS A 292 -11.11 7.02 -17.92
CA LYS A 292 -10.34 5.80 -18.19
C LYS A 292 -9.24 6.07 -19.22
N TYR A 293 -8.10 5.42 -19.05
CA TYR A 293 -6.92 5.66 -19.86
C TYR A 293 -6.38 4.36 -20.42
N LYS A 294 -5.81 4.46 -21.62
CA LYS A 294 -4.96 3.44 -22.21
C LYS A 294 -3.52 3.89 -22.08
N LEU A 295 -2.67 3.01 -21.56
CA LEU A 295 -1.28 3.29 -21.21
C LEU A 295 -0.37 2.32 -21.96
N TRP A 296 0.64 2.83 -22.64
CA TRP A 296 1.62 2.00 -23.35
C TRP A 296 2.98 2.10 -22.68
N PHE A 297 3.62 0.94 -22.55
CA PHE A 297 4.96 0.79 -22.01
C PHE A 297 5.90 0.27 -23.10
N PRO A 298 7.21 0.57 -23.03
CA PRO A 298 8.16 0.05 -24.00
C PRO A 298 8.20 -1.49 -23.94
N ALA A 299 8.28 -2.14 -25.11
CA ALA A 299 8.44 -3.60 -25.22
C ALA A 299 9.87 -4.05 -24.88
N GLU A 300 10.86 -3.16 -25.06
CA GLU A 300 12.27 -3.38 -24.76
C GLU A 300 12.73 -2.41 -23.67
N GLY A 301 13.37 -2.97 -22.65
CA GLY A 301 13.62 -2.30 -21.38
C GLY A 301 13.02 -3.15 -20.27
N GLY A 302 13.63 -4.32 -20.04
CA GLY A 302 13.17 -5.26 -19.03
C GLY A 302 13.04 -4.53 -17.70
N TYR A 303 11.84 -4.55 -17.14
CA TYR A 303 11.69 -4.34 -15.72
C TYR A 303 12.24 -5.61 -15.08
N VAL A 304 13.56 -5.70 -14.93
CA VAL A 304 14.22 -6.99 -14.68
C VAL A 304 13.83 -7.48 -13.27
N MET A 305 12.81 -8.34 -13.23
CA MET A 305 12.76 -9.47 -12.32
C MET A 305 13.73 -10.50 -12.88
N GLY A 306 14.98 -10.41 -12.47
CA GLY A 306 16.02 -11.35 -12.87
C GLY A 306 16.04 -12.50 -11.89
N ASP A 307 16.19 -13.72 -12.41
CA ASP A 307 16.61 -14.84 -11.58
C ASP A 307 18.04 -14.55 -11.11
N TYR A 308 18.18 -14.18 -9.84
CA TYR A 308 19.49 -14.11 -9.22
C TYR A 308 19.92 -15.56 -8.95
N HIS A 309 20.95 -16.04 -9.63
CA HIS A 309 21.48 -17.39 -9.43
C HIS A 309 22.28 -17.48 -8.13
N SER A 310 21.59 -17.34 -7.00
CA SER A 310 22.03 -17.87 -5.70
C SER A 310 20.95 -18.80 -5.16
N SER A 311 21.32 -19.90 -4.53
CA SER A 311 20.38 -20.94 -4.04
C SER A 311 19.38 -20.51 -2.94
N ALA A 312 19.26 -19.21 -2.61
CA ALA A 312 18.39 -18.70 -1.54
C ALA A 312 17.64 -17.43 -1.97
N LEU A 313 18.36 -16.44 -2.52
CA LEU A 313 17.74 -15.27 -3.15
C LEU A 313 17.55 -15.58 -4.63
N THR A 314 16.33 -15.93 -5.00
CA THR A 314 15.96 -16.38 -6.35
C THR A 314 15.53 -15.23 -7.23
N GLN A 315 15.16 -14.08 -6.66
CA GLN A 315 14.57 -12.96 -7.38
C GLN A 315 15.35 -11.67 -7.13
N ASN A 316 15.30 -10.74 -8.08
CA ASN A 316 15.68 -9.35 -7.84
C ASN A 316 14.71 -8.37 -8.49
N ILE A 317 14.49 -7.19 -7.90
CA ILE A 317 13.76 -6.09 -8.51
C ILE A 317 14.73 -4.96 -8.78
N ARG A 318 14.70 -4.37 -9.97
CA ARG A 318 15.38 -3.10 -10.28
C ARG A 318 14.38 -1.99 -10.51
N PHE A 319 14.53 -0.89 -9.77
CA PHE A 319 13.71 0.32 -9.89
C PHE A 319 14.58 1.58 -9.83
N LYS A 320 14.62 2.35 -10.94
CA LYS A 320 15.53 3.51 -11.08
C LYS A 320 16.98 3.13 -10.72
N SER A 321 17.59 3.79 -9.74
CA SER A 321 18.92 3.48 -9.21
C SER A 321 18.89 2.41 -8.11
N TYR A 322 17.74 1.81 -7.80
CA TYR A 322 17.57 0.82 -6.74
C TYR A 322 17.51 -0.61 -7.26
N GLN A 323 18.09 -1.54 -6.52
CA GLN A 323 18.05 -2.97 -6.75
C GLN A 323 17.75 -3.69 -5.43
N ILE A 324 16.82 -4.64 -5.41
CA ILE A 324 16.52 -5.46 -4.23
C ILE A 324 16.58 -6.92 -4.63
N HIS A 325 17.39 -7.74 -3.95
CA HIS A 325 17.50 -9.19 -4.14
C HIS A 325 16.78 -9.91 -2.99
N PHE A 326 15.93 -10.89 -3.26
CA PHE A 326 15.07 -11.51 -2.25
C PHE A 326 14.62 -12.94 -2.65
N SER A 327 14.02 -13.65 -1.71
CA SER A 327 13.47 -15.00 -1.94
C SER A 327 12.03 -14.90 -2.46
N SER A 328 11.54 -15.91 -3.18
CA SER A 328 10.19 -15.88 -3.78
C SER A 328 9.02 -15.58 -2.82
N GLY A 329 9.18 -15.80 -1.50
CA GLY A 329 8.16 -15.50 -0.49
C GLY A 329 8.20 -14.10 0.10
N ASP A 330 9.25 -13.30 -0.18
CA ASP A 330 9.50 -12.01 0.46
C ASP A 330 9.08 -10.81 -0.41
N LEU A 331 8.22 -11.06 -1.41
CA LEU A 331 7.77 -10.08 -2.39
C LEU A 331 7.12 -8.85 -1.73
N GLU A 332 6.21 -9.06 -0.79
CA GLU A 332 5.51 -7.97 -0.06
C GLU A 332 6.47 -7.09 0.74
N LEU A 333 7.55 -7.67 1.28
CA LEU A 333 8.58 -6.93 1.99
C LEU A 333 9.46 -6.11 1.03
N ALA A 334 9.80 -6.69 -0.13
CA ALA A 334 10.51 -5.98 -1.18
C ALA A 334 9.70 -4.78 -1.70
N GLU A 335 8.37 -4.90 -1.83
CA GLU A 335 7.44 -3.79 -2.15
C GLU A 335 7.56 -2.67 -1.12
N GLU A 336 7.45 -3.00 0.18
CA GLU A 336 7.51 -2.02 1.27
C GLU A 336 8.84 -1.25 1.29
N ILE A 337 9.95 -1.92 0.96
CA ILE A 337 11.28 -1.30 0.92
C ILE A 337 11.41 -0.34 -0.26
N ILE A 338 10.93 -0.70 -1.45
CA ILE A 338 10.96 0.20 -2.61
C ILE A 338 10.15 1.46 -2.32
N ASP A 339 8.98 1.31 -1.70
CA ASP A 339 8.11 2.44 -1.31
C ASP A 339 8.73 3.34 -0.27
N GLY A 340 9.45 2.74 0.69
CA GLY A 340 10.24 3.48 1.66
C GLY A 340 11.37 4.26 0.99
N LEU A 341 12.11 3.62 0.07
CA LEU A 341 13.19 4.26 -0.66
C LEU A 341 12.67 5.44 -1.48
N GLU A 342 11.64 5.25 -2.31
CA GLU A 342 11.08 6.30 -3.18
C GLU A 342 10.60 7.53 -2.41
N ARG A 343 9.87 7.32 -1.30
CA ARG A 343 9.41 8.42 -0.44
C ARG A 343 10.57 9.21 0.17
N SER A 344 11.71 8.56 0.41
CA SER A 344 12.88 9.16 1.04
C SER A 344 13.84 9.82 0.05
N THR A 345 13.85 9.40 -1.22
CA THR A 345 14.83 9.80 -2.24
C THR A 345 14.95 11.31 -2.39
N GLU A 346 13.82 12.01 -2.50
CA GLU A 346 13.82 13.47 -2.72
C GLU A 346 14.41 14.22 -1.51
N GLY A 347 14.05 13.80 -0.29
CA GLY A 347 14.57 14.37 0.94
C GLY A 347 16.08 14.13 1.10
N VAL A 348 16.53 12.91 0.80
CA VAL A 348 17.94 12.52 0.84
C VAL A 348 18.75 13.32 -0.20
N CYS A 349 18.29 13.41 -1.45
CA CYS A 349 18.98 14.17 -2.49
C CYS A 349 19.10 15.66 -2.15
N LYS A 350 18.02 16.28 -1.62
CA LYS A 350 18.04 17.69 -1.21
C LYS A 350 18.97 17.96 -0.04
N LEU A 351 18.90 17.13 0.99
CA LEU A 351 19.69 17.33 2.21
C LEU A 351 21.19 17.19 1.94
N PHE A 352 21.55 16.28 1.05
CA PHE A 352 22.95 15.95 0.77
C PHE A 352 23.49 16.56 -0.52
N GLY A 353 22.68 17.35 -1.22
CA GLY A 353 23.08 18.04 -2.44
C GLY A 353 23.46 17.09 -3.57
N PHE A 354 22.82 15.92 -3.66
CA PHE A 354 23.07 15.00 -4.77
C PHE A 354 22.47 15.55 -6.06
N SER A 355 23.28 15.56 -7.12
CA SER A 355 22.84 15.94 -8.46
C SER A 355 22.05 14.83 -9.17
N GLN A 356 22.15 13.59 -8.70
CA GLN A 356 21.48 12.40 -9.23
C GLN A 356 21.09 11.45 -8.09
N GLU A 357 20.07 10.61 -8.32
CA GLU A 357 19.65 9.60 -7.34
C GLU A 357 20.78 8.59 -7.06
N PRO A 358 21.09 8.28 -5.79
CA PRO A 358 22.16 7.34 -5.46
C PRO A 358 21.78 5.90 -5.82
N GLU A 359 22.74 5.11 -6.29
CA GLU A 359 22.53 3.67 -6.54
C GLU A 359 22.47 2.90 -5.21
N ILE A 360 21.38 2.17 -4.97
CA ILE A 360 21.13 1.41 -3.74
C ILE A 360 20.84 -0.04 -4.10
N VAL A 361 21.69 -0.97 -3.66
CA VAL A 361 21.45 -2.41 -3.77
C VAL A 361 21.15 -2.98 -2.38
N VAL A 362 20.00 -3.62 -2.22
CA VAL A 362 19.49 -4.26 -1.00
C VAL A 362 19.43 -5.77 -1.20
N PHE A 363 19.85 -6.56 -0.21
CA PHE A 363 19.71 -8.02 -0.20
C PHE A 363 18.86 -8.45 1.00
N LEU A 364 17.71 -9.10 0.77
CA LEU A 364 16.76 -9.57 1.79
C LEU A 364 16.98 -11.04 2.10
N TYR A 365 17.62 -11.33 3.22
CA TYR A 365 17.79 -12.67 3.74
C TYR A 365 16.75 -12.96 4.82
N PRO A 366 16.22 -14.19 4.92
CA PRO A 366 15.25 -14.55 5.95
C PRO A 366 15.88 -14.46 7.35
N ASP A 367 17.01 -15.13 7.59
CA ASP A 367 17.64 -15.21 8.91
C ASP A 367 19.17 -15.13 8.87
N LEU A 368 19.80 -15.05 10.06
CA LEU A 368 21.25 -14.98 10.21
C LEU A 368 21.96 -16.23 9.70
N SER A 369 21.40 -17.42 9.91
CA SER A 369 21.97 -18.69 9.46
C SER A 369 21.99 -18.78 7.93
N SER A 370 20.90 -18.39 7.28
CA SER A 370 20.79 -18.26 5.82
C SER A 370 21.81 -17.27 5.23
N TRP A 371 22.21 -16.27 6.02
CA TRP A 371 23.28 -15.34 5.68
C TRP A 371 24.68 -15.94 5.94
N GLU A 372 24.92 -16.58 7.10
CA GLU A 372 26.21 -17.16 7.51
C GLU A 372 26.62 -18.34 6.62
N GLU A 373 25.69 -19.23 6.26
CA GLU A 373 25.94 -20.40 5.41
C GLU A 373 26.49 -20.04 4.02
N LYS A 374 26.34 -18.78 3.60
CA LYS A 374 26.77 -18.28 2.28
C LYS A 374 27.85 -17.20 2.29
N ASN A 375 28.13 -16.55 3.42
CA ASN A 375 29.11 -15.46 3.51
C ASN A 375 30.50 -15.92 3.99
N GLU A 376 31.06 -16.98 3.39
CA GLU A 376 32.50 -17.23 3.45
C GLU A 376 33.32 -16.27 2.54
N SER A 377 32.66 -15.39 1.77
CA SER A 377 33.29 -14.47 0.82
C SER A 377 32.96 -13.00 1.10
N PRO A 378 33.89 -12.05 0.80
CA PRO A 378 33.68 -10.61 0.97
C PRO A 378 32.52 -10.08 0.11
N PRO A 379 31.91 -8.94 0.49
CA PRO A 379 30.73 -8.37 -0.18
C PRO A 379 30.96 -8.16 -1.68
N GLN A 380 29.95 -8.49 -2.50
CA GLN A 380 30.04 -8.42 -3.95
C GLN A 380 30.18 -6.97 -4.46
N THR A 381 30.66 -6.78 -5.69
CA THR A 381 30.73 -5.46 -6.36
C THR A 381 29.35 -4.80 -6.32
N LEU A 382 29.25 -3.54 -5.83
CA LEU A 382 28.01 -2.76 -5.63
C LEU A 382 27.08 -3.12 -4.43
N GLU A 383 27.40 -4.10 -3.59
CA GLU A 383 26.57 -4.40 -2.40
C GLU A 383 26.65 -3.29 -1.31
N VAL A 384 25.54 -2.58 -1.06
CA VAL A 384 25.49 -1.42 -0.12
C VAL A 384 24.72 -1.74 1.17
N PHE A 385 23.55 -2.38 1.08
CA PHE A 385 22.68 -2.72 2.22
C PHE A 385 22.29 -4.21 2.22
N LYS A 386 22.28 -4.87 3.38
CA LYS A 386 21.67 -6.19 3.58
C LYS A 386 20.61 -6.11 4.66
N MET A 387 19.52 -6.83 4.53
CA MET A 387 18.46 -6.91 5.52
C MET A 387 18.24 -8.37 5.92
N LEU A 388 18.21 -8.62 7.22
CA LEU A 388 17.86 -9.89 7.85
C LEU A 388 16.41 -9.74 8.34
N HIS A 389 15.48 -10.34 7.61
CA HIS A 389 14.05 -10.09 7.76
C HIS A 389 13.51 -10.61 9.11
N GLU A 390 13.73 -11.88 9.44
CA GLU A 390 13.25 -12.50 10.68
C GLU A 390 13.90 -11.86 11.91
N GLU A 391 15.13 -11.38 11.76
CA GLU A 391 15.91 -10.72 12.80
C GLU A 391 15.66 -9.20 12.88
N ASN A 392 14.82 -8.65 12.00
CA ASN A 392 14.56 -7.20 11.90
C ASN A 392 15.83 -6.32 11.87
N ALA A 393 16.89 -6.79 11.21
CA ALA A 393 18.19 -6.15 11.24
C ALA A 393 18.64 -5.69 9.84
N MET A 394 19.35 -4.56 9.76
CA MET A 394 19.98 -4.08 8.52
C MET A 394 21.49 -3.91 8.70
N LEU A 395 22.27 -4.51 7.80
CA LEU A 395 23.73 -4.47 7.75
C LEU A 395 24.18 -3.55 6.63
N PHE A 396 25.25 -2.77 6.88
CA PHE A 396 25.74 -1.74 5.95
C PHE A 396 27.18 -2.02 5.53
N CYS A 397 27.49 -1.91 4.24
CA CYS A 397 28.87 -1.89 3.78
C CYS A 397 29.46 -0.47 3.93
N SER A 398 29.94 -0.16 5.14
CA SER A 398 30.43 1.20 5.50
C SER A 398 31.52 1.78 4.58
N SER A 399 32.29 0.94 3.89
CA SER A 399 33.31 1.35 2.92
C SER A 399 32.73 1.89 1.60
N LYS A 400 31.47 1.58 1.29
CA LYS A 400 30.79 1.99 0.05
C LYS A 400 29.81 3.16 0.23
N ILE A 401 29.60 3.62 1.47
CA ILE A 401 28.82 4.83 1.78
C ILE A 401 29.81 6.00 2.00
N PRO A 402 29.68 7.13 1.28
CA PRO A 402 30.58 8.26 1.48
C PRO A 402 30.54 8.75 2.93
N SER A 403 31.70 9.12 3.47
CA SER A 403 31.88 9.38 4.92
C SER A 403 30.97 10.46 5.50
N SER A 404 30.55 11.44 4.68
CA SER A 404 29.61 12.50 5.06
C SER A 404 28.17 12.04 5.26
N LEU A 405 27.83 10.83 4.80
CA LEU A 405 26.45 10.34 4.70
C LEU A 405 26.15 9.22 5.70
N ARG A 406 27.18 8.54 6.21
CA ARG A 406 27.04 7.24 6.91
C ARG A 406 26.09 7.26 8.08
N GLU A 407 26.13 8.29 8.92
CA GLU A 407 25.35 8.27 10.17
C GLU A 407 23.90 8.73 9.92
N PHE A 408 23.71 9.72 9.06
CA PHE A 408 22.40 10.30 8.81
C PHE A 408 21.61 9.50 7.76
N VAL A 409 22.22 9.05 6.66
CA VAL A 409 21.56 8.22 5.64
C VAL A 409 21.14 6.88 6.24
N SER A 410 21.96 6.25 7.08
CA SER A 410 21.55 5.04 7.80
C SER A 410 20.37 5.28 8.73
N ARG A 411 20.27 6.44 9.40
CA ARG A 411 19.14 6.76 10.30
C ARG A 411 17.84 7.08 9.54
N GLU A 412 17.90 7.91 8.52
CA GLU A 412 16.69 8.30 7.77
C GLU A 412 16.21 7.20 6.82
N LEU A 413 17.09 6.43 6.17
CA LEU A 413 16.68 5.25 5.41
C LEU A 413 16.03 4.21 6.33
N CYS A 414 16.61 3.92 7.50
CA CYS A 414 15.96 3.03 8.48
C CYS A 414 14.58 3.57 8.91
N ARG A 415 14.46 4.86 9.19
CA ARG A 415 13.20 5.49 9.61
C ARG A 415 12.12 5.40 8.54
N HIS A 416 12.48 5.54 7.26
CA HIS A 416 11.55 5.48 6.15
C HIS A 416 11.20 4.06 5.69
N LEU A 417 12.14 3.11 5.83
CA LEU A 417 11.96 1.71 5.47
C LEU A 417 11.13 0.91 6.50
N PHE A 418 11.16 1.29 7.79
CA PHE A 418 10.66 0.42 8.88
C PHE A 418 9.52 0.99 9.73
N HIS A 419 8.78 1.97 9.20
CA HIS A 419 7.83 2.81 9.94
C HIS A 419 6.77 2.07 10.80
N GLU A 420 6.50 0.77 10.60
CA GLU A 420 5.51 0.02 11.42
C GLU A 420 5.96 -1.34 12.01
N ARG A 421 7.16 -1.87 11.72
CA ARG A 421 7.45 -3.30 12.02
C ARG A 421 8.69 -3.61 12.86
N VAL A 422 9.56 -2.65 13.15
CA VAL A 422 10.74 -2.90 13.99
C VAL A 422 10.49 -2.43 15.42
N LYS A 423 10.60 -3.34 16.40
CA LYS A 423 10.79 -2.94 17.81
C LYS A 423 12.19 -2.31 17.90
N GLU A 424 12.23 -1.02 18.23
CA GLU A 424 13.42 -0.12 18.35
C GLU A 424 14.64 -0.65 19.16
N ARG A 425 14.68 -1.91 19.59
CA ARG A 425 15.71 -2.44 20.49
C ARG A 425 17.00 -2.95 19.83
N GLU A 426 17.07 -3.14 18.52
CA GLU A 426 18.21 -3.85 17.90
C GLU A 426 18.74 -3.20 16.62
N ILE A 427 18.97 -1.88 16.62
CA ILE A 427 19.87 -1.28 15.64
C ILE A 427 21.31 -1.61 16.06
N SER A 428 21.85 -2.74 15.61
CA SER A 428 23.28 -3.05 15.78
C SER A 428 24.10 -2.43 14.64
N ILE A 429 24.84 -1.35 14.95
CA ILE A 429 25.78 -0.73 14.02
C ILE A 429 27.10 -1.52 14.10
N GLN A 430 27.31 -2.48 13.21
CA GLN A 430 28.64 -3.05 13.00
C GLN A 430 29.36 -2.26 11.89
N GLN A 431 30.29 -1.36 12.27
CA GLN A 431 31.21 -0.73 11.33
C GLN A 431 32.66 -1.07 11.66
N TRP A 432 33.41 -1.43 10.61
CA TRP A 432 34.84 -1.69 10.67
C TRP A 432 35.64 -0.40 10.92
N ARG A 433 36.29 -0.35 12.09
CA ARG A 433 37.43 0.49 12.54
C ARG A 433 37.21 1.96 13.03
N SER A 434 37.85 2.25 14.19
CA SER A 434 38.13 3.53 14.92
C SER A 434 37.01 4.05 15.87
N PRO A 435 37.29 4.77 16.99
CA PRO A 435 37.03 4.35 18.39
C PRO A 435 35.62 4.65 18.95
N SER A 436 35.20 3.89 19.96
CA SER A 436 33.81 3.76 20.45
C SER A 436 33.36 4.78 21.51
N TRP A 437 34.25 5.46 22.22
CA TRP A 437 33.90 6.21 23.44
C TRP A 437 33.16 7.54 23.21
N LEU A 438 33.10 8.06 21.97
CA LEU A 438 32.28 9.23 21.63
C LEU A 438 30.86 8.84 21.16
N ARG A 439 30.62 7.56 20.83
CA ARG A 439 29.37 7.11 20.19
C ARG A 439 28.26 6.72 21.17
N GLU A 440 28.59 6.32 22.39
CA GLU A 440 27.59 5.74 23.32
C GLU A 440 26.99 6.77 24.31
N GLY A 441 27.60 7.95 24.47
CA GLY A 441 27.08 9.00 25.36
C GLY A 441 25.77 9.67 24.89
N ILE A 442 25.42 9.53 23.61
CA ILE A 442 24.22 10.14 23.00
C ILE A 442 22.99 9.20 23.10
N CYS A 443 23.19 7.92 23.42
CA CYS A 443 22.12 6.91 23.52
C CYS A 443 21.11 7.18 24.66
N LEU A 444 21.38 8.13 25.55
CA LEU A 444 20.43 8.55 26.59
C LEU A 444 19.44 9.64 26.13
N GLN A 445 19.61 10.25 24.95
CA GLN A 445 18.70 11.31 24.46
C GLN A 445 17.59 10.83 23.52
N VAL A 446 17.72 9.61 22.97
CA VAL A 446 16.73 9.02 22.06
C VAL A 446 15.36 8.74 22.69
N PRO A 447 15.23 8.30 23.96
CA PRO A 447 13.92 7.97 24.54
C PRO A 447 13.03 9.18 24.88
N TYR A 448 13.61 10.38 24.98
CA TYR A 448 12.94 11.57 25.50
C TYR A 448 12.08 12.28 24.45
N ALA A 449 12.56 12.41 23.21
CA ALA A 449 11.86 13.17 22.17
C ALA A 449 10.65 12.44 21.55
N ILE A 450 10.50 11.13 21.83
CA ILE A 450 9.61 10.22 21.05
C ILE A 450 8.49 9.61 21.92
N LYS A 451 8.60 9.64 23.26
CA LYS A 451 7.54 9.10 24.15
C LYS A 451 6.55 10.18 24.58
N ARG A 452 5.25 9.98 24.28
CA ARG A 452 4.14 10.76 24.88
C ARG A 452 4.12 10.72 26.42
N ASN A 453 4.76 9.72 27.05
CA ASN A 453 4.82 9.53 28.52
C ASN A 453 6.27 9.40 29.05
N GLY A 454 7.26 10.04 28.40
CA GLY A 454 8.68 9.89 28.75
C GLY A 454 9.03 10.24 30.20
N ARG A 455 8.27 11.18 30.79
CA ARG A 455 8.37 11.60 32.18
C ARG A 455 7.99 10.48 33.17
N ASP A 456 6.91 9.75 32.91
CA ASP A 456 6.42 8.69 33.81
C ASP A 456 7.36 7.50 33.87
N PHE A 457 8.06 7.21 32.78
CA PHE A 457 9.07 6.15 32.71
C PHE A 457 10.31 6.45 33.56
N LEU A 458 10.77 7.71 33.56
CA LEU A 458 11.88 8.15 34.41
C LEU A 458 11.47 8.20 35.88
N LEU A 459 10.24 8.65 36.18
CA LEU A 459 9.70 8.63 37.53
C LEU A 459 9.53 7.21 38.08
N ASP A 460 9.13 6.24 37.25
CA ASP A 460 9.05 4.82 37.62
C ASP A 460 10.44 4.20 37.86
N GLY A 461 11.41 4.46 36.97
CA GLY A 461 12.80 4.02 37.16
C GLY A 461 13.47 4.63 38.39
N TRP A 462 13.24 5.92 38.63
CA TRP A 462 13.73 6.64 39.81
C TRP A 462 13.04 6.18 41.10
N SER A 463 11.73 5.94 41.08
CA SER A 463 10.99 5.42 42.23
C SER A 463 11.47 4.03 42.63
N LYS A 464 11.79 3.16 41.67
CA LYS A 464 12.39 1.83 41.93
C LYS A 464 13.78 1.90 42.56
N LEU A 465 14.58 2.89 42.18
CA LEU A 465 15.89 3.14 42.79
C LEU A 465 15.75 3.67 44.22
N GLN A 466 14.80 4.57 44.47
CA GLN A 466 14.48 5.08 45.81
C GLN A 466 13.84 4.02 46.72
N GLU A 467 13.07 3.09 46.16
CA GLU A 467 12.46 1.97 46.89
C GLU A 467 13.51 0.91 47.27
N ALA A 468 14.50 0.67 46.40
CA ALA A 468 15.68 -0.15 46.72
C ALA A 468 16.56 0.48 47.81
N GLU A 469 16.73 1.81 47.78
CA GLU A 469 17.42 2.57 48.83
C GLU A 469 16.68 2.53 50.18
N LYS A 470 15.35 2.73 50.18
CA LYS A 470 14.52 2.67 51.40
C LYS A 470 14.39 1.28 52.01
N SER A 471 14.56 0.22 51.23
CA SER A 471 14.43 -1.17 51.68
C SER A 471 15.76 -1.82 52.10
N ASP A 472 16.86 -1.07 52.07
CA ASP A 472 18.22 -1.53 52.39
C ASP A 472 18.61 -2.80 51.59
N GLN A 473 18.05 -2.95 50.38
CA GLN A 473 18.33 -4.08 49.49
C GLN A 473 19.27 -3.67 48.36
N LEU A 474 20.37 -4.42 48.23
CA LEU A 474 21.36 -4.25 47.17
C LEU A 474 20.73 -4.46 45.78
N ILE A 475 20.97 -3.52 44.86
CA ILE A 475 20.70 -3.74 43.43
C ILE A 475 21.61 -4.87 42.95
N LYS A 476 21.04 -6.05 42.69
CA LYS A 476 21.81 -7.21 42.23
C LYS A 476 22.45 -6.89 40.88
N LEU A 477 23.75 -7.23 40.73
CA LEU A 477 24.51 -7.05 39.49
C LEU A 477 23.83 -7.70 38.28
N SER A 478 23.01 -8.74 38.49
CA SER A 478 22.15 -9.38 37.49
C SER A 478 21.17 -8.42 36.77
N ILE A 479 20.85 -7.28 37.40
CA ILE A 479 20.01 -6.23 36.82
C ILE A 479 20.81 -5.37 35.83
N LEU A 480 22.12 -5.24 36.02
CA LEU A 480 23.05 -4.50 35.14
C LEU A 480 23.79 -5.39 34.12
N THR A 481 23.71 -6.72 34.25
CA THR A 481 24.54 -7.68 33.48
C THR A 481 23.80 -8.43 32.37
N LYS A 482 22.59 -8.04 32.00
CA LYS A 482 21.97 -8.57 30.77
C LYS A 482 22.64 -7.92 29.55
N ASN A 483 23.78 -8.50 29.12
CA ASN A 483 24.35 -8.48 27.76
C ASN A 483 25.89 -8.34 27.67
N ILE A 484 26.65 -8.36 28.76
CA ILE A 484 28.13 -8.33 28.68
C ILE A 484 28.71 -9.67 28.17
N ALA A 485 27.99 -10.77 28.36
CA ALA A 485 28.39 -12.10 27.85
C ALA A 485 28.31 -12.22 26.32
N MET A 486 27.63 -11.30 25.64
CA MET A 486 27.48 -11.30 24.19
C MET A 486 28.61 -10.56 23.46
N ILE A 487 29.62 -10.04 24.17
CA ILE A 487 30.82 -9.44 23.59
C ILE A 487 31.83 -10.57 23.32
N PRO A 488 32.08 -10.95 22.06
CA PRO A 488 32.90 -12.13 21.74
C PRO A 488 34.40 -11.89 22.00
N ASP A 489 34.84 -10.64 21.89
CA ASP A 489 36.24 -10.25 22.09
C ASP A 489 36.56 -10.00 23.57
N GLN A 490 37.51 -10.78 24.10
CA GLN A 490 37.83 -10.82 25.52
C GLN A 490 38.43 -9.51 26.05
N ASN A 491 39.20 -8.78 25.22
CA ASN A 491 39.79 -7.49 25.61
C ASN A 491 38.74 -6.37 25.66
N ARG A 492 37.75 -6.39 24.75
CA ARG A 492 36.62 -5.45 24.76
C ARG A 492 35.63 -5.73 25.88
N LYS A 493 35.44 -6.99 26.24
CA LYS A 493 34.64 -7.41 27.39
C LYS A 493 35.23 -6.86 28.70
N ILE A 494 36.56 -6.93 28.84
CA ILE A 494 37.30 -6.34 29.96
C ILE A 494 37.14 -4.81 29.97
N LEU A 495 37.24 -4.13 28.82
CA LEU A 495 37.08 -2.67 28.71
C LEU A 495 35.67 -2.17 29.06
N ALA A 496 34.61 -2.89 28.66
CA ALA A 496 33.22 -2.54 28.97
C ALA A 496 32.90 -2.74 30.48
N GLN A 497 33.50 -3.75 31.10
CA GLN A 497 33.45 -3.93 32.56
C GLN A 497 34.15 -2.77 33.29
N PHE A 498 35.29 -2.29 32.76
CA PHE A 498 35.98 -1.11 33.29
C PHE A 498 35.14 0.18 33.20
N GLN A 499 34.50 0.44 32.07
CA GLN A 499 33.69 1.66 31.88
C GLN A 499 32.45 1.68 32.78
N SER A 500 31.79 0.53 32.95
CA SER A 500 30.66 0.37 33.87
C SER A 500 31.09 0.61 35.32
N PHE A 501 32.27 0.13 35.71
CA PHE A 501 32.86 0.34 37.03
C PHE A 501 33.18 1.82 37.32
N TYR A 502 33.77 2.55 36.37
CA TYR A 502 34.13 3.95 36.57
C TYR A 502 32.96 4.93 36.45
N LEU A 503 31.96 4.62 35.61
CA LEU A 503 30.69 5.37 35.58
C LEU A 503 29.96 5.26 36.92
N VAL A 504 29.95 4.05 37.50
CA VAL A 504 29.43 3.83 38.85
C VAL A 504 30.27 4.57 39.89
N LYS A 505 31.61 4.53 39.83
CA LYS A 505 32.50 5.29 40.75
C LYS A 505 32.29 6.81 40.66
N PHE A 506 32.04 7.36 39.48
CA PHE A 506 31.74 8.78 39.25
C PHE A 506 30.36 9.16 39.81
N LEU A 507 29.34 8.35 39.55
CA LEU A 507 28.00 8.52 40.14
C LEU A 507 28.02 8.36 41.67
N LEU A 508 28.86 7.46 42.20
CA LEU A 508 29.08 7.25 43.64
C LEU A 508 29.85 8.39 44.31
N SER A 509 30.62 9.20 43.57
CA SER A 509 31.33 10.37 44.12
C SER A 509 30.41 11.55 44.47
N LEU A 510 29.12 11.45 44.12
CA LEU A 510 28.11 12.49 44.30
C LEU A 510 27.20 12.28 45.54
N CYS A 511 27.30 11.14 46.26
CA CYS A 511 26.44 10.80 47.41
C CYS A 511 27.26 10.45 48.67
N ASN A 512 27.03 11.17 49.77
CA ASN A 512 28.10 11.55 50.72
C ASN A 512 28.28 10.71 52.01
N GLU A 513 27.58 9.60 52.27
CA GLU A 513 27.91 8.73 53.44
C GLU A 513 27.70 7.22 53.25
N PHE A 514 26.77 6.78 52.40
CA PHE A 514 26.59 5.36 52.07
C PHE A 514 27.86 4.72 51.46
N VAL A 515 28.68 5.55 50.81
CA VAL A 515 29.84 5.16 50.02
C VAL A 515 31.08 4.81 50.86
N LYS A 516 31.23 5.34 52.09
CA LYS A 516 32.35 4.97 52.97
C LYS A 516 32.35 3.50 53.36
N ARG A 517 31.18 2.84 53.35
CA ARG A 517 31.06 1.40 53.61
C ARG A 517 31.28 0.55 52.35
N TYR A 518 30.93 1.08 51.18
CA TYR A 518 31.13 0.41 49.89
C TYR A 518 32.59 0.49 49.39
N SER A 519 33.34 1.54 49.78
CA SER A 519 34.73 1.73 49.35
C SER A 519 35.67 0.67 49.93
N THR A 520 35.45 0.20 51.17
CA THR A 520 36.30 -0.80 51.85
C THR A 520 36.33 -2.15 51.15
N LEU A 521 35.30 -2.46 50.34
CA LEU A 521 35.22 -3.69 49.54
C LEU A 521 35.81 -3.52 48.12
N MET A 522 35.94 -2.28 47.64
CA MET A 522 36.48 -1.98 46.31
C MET A 522 37.98 -1.68 46.34
N SER A 523 38.53 -1.23 47.48
CA SER A 523 39.97 -1.10 47.69
C SER A 523 40.69 -2.46 47.82
N SER A 524 39.97 -3.58 47.97
CA SER A 524 40.58 -4.92 47.85
C SER A 524 40.77 -5.41 46.40
N ILE A 525 40.32 -4.64 45.41
CA ILE A 525 40.50 -4.90 43.97
C ILE A 525 41.67 -4.06 43.41
N GLU A 526 42.30 -3.23 44.25
CA GLU A 526 43.11 -2.10 43.83
C GLU A 526 44.54 -2.44 43.35
N ASP A 527 45.08 -3.64 43.56
CA ASP A 527 46.49 -3.86 43.27
C ASP A 527 46.83 -4.33 41.83
N MET A 528 47.44 -3.39 41.11
CA MET A 528 48.40 -3.49 39.99
C MET A 528 47.91 -3.76 38.56
N GLU A 529 46.89 -4.58 38.30
CA GLU A 529 46.60 -4.98 36.90
C GLU A 529 45.83 -3.92 36.09
N SER A 530 44.88 -3.26 36.72
CA SER A 530 43.97 -2.31 36.07
C SER A 530 44.67 -1.00 35.65
N GLU A 531 45.54 -0.47 36.51
CA GLU A 531 46.26 0.77 36.25
C GLU A 531 47.39 0.58 35.23
N ASN A 532 48.10 -0.56 35.28
CA ASN A 532 49.11 -0.89 34.28
C ASN A 532 48.48 -1.11 32.89
N ALA A 533 47.32 -1.77 32.80
CA ALA A 533 46.61 -1.94 31.55
C ALA A 533 46.16 -0.59 30.95
N PHE A 534 45.68 0.34 31.79
CA PHE A 534 45.30 1.68 31.33
C PHE A 534 46.51 2.48 30.79
N ARG A 535 47.64 2.46 31.50
CA ARG A 535 48.87 3.13 31.05
C ARG A 535 49.43 2.53 29.76
N GLN A 536 49.31 1.21 29.58
CA GLN A 536 49.71 0.51 28.35
C GLN A 536 48.81 0.82 27.15
N VAL A 537 47.50 0.96 27.36
CA VAL A 537 46.52 1.13 26.27
C VAL A 537 46.37 2.59 25.83
N ALA A 538 46.34 3.54 26.77
CA ALA A 538 45.94 4.91 26.45
C ALA A 538 47.10 5.85 26.13
N SER A 539 48.33 5.56 26.59
CA SER A 539 49.51 6.45 26.48
C SER A 539 49.25 7.93 26.85
N PHE A 540 48.18 8.23 27.60
CA PHE A 540 47.70 9.58 27.86
C PHE A 540 47.73 9.89 29.34
N ASN A 541 48.07 11.14 29.67
CA ASN A 541 48.13 11.61 31.05
C ASN A 541 46.70 11.70 31.63
N TYR A 542 46.48 11.00 32.74
CA TYR A 542 45.22 10.91 33.48
C TYR A 542 44.61 12.28 33.82
N ASP A 543 45.42 13.22 34.33
CA ASP A 543 44.93 14.54 34.74
C ASP A 543 44.44 15.37 33.55
N LYS A 544 45.07 15.16 32.39
CA LYS A 544 44.69 15.82 31.14
C LYS A 544 43.35 15.30 30.61
N PHE A 545 43.09 13.99 30.72
CA PHE A 545 41.81 13.40 30.33
C PHE A 545 40.65 13.90 31.21
N PHE A 546 40.85 13.89 32.53
CA PHE A 546 39.82 14.32 33.47
C PHE A 546 39.46 15.80 33.32
N SER A 547 40.45 16.66 33.07
CA SER A 547 40.22 18.09 32.86
C SER A 547 39.42 18.37 31.59
N LEU A 548 39.72 17.69 30.47
CA LEU A 548 39.00 17.85 29.20
C LEU A 548 37.54 17.39 29.27
N PHE A 549 37.30 16.28 29.98
CA PHE A 549 35.95 15.76 30.18
C PHE A 549 35.09 16.71 31.02
N LYS A 550 35.67 17.28 32.08
CA LYS A 550 35.00 18.28 32.93
C LYS A 550 34.69 19.58 32.17
N GLU A 551 35.61 20.03 31.33
CA GLU A 551 35.46 21.25 30.52
C GLU A 551 34.35 21.08 29.47
N TRP A 552 34.27 19.91 28.82
CA TRP A 552 33.22 19.57 27.85
C TRP A 552 31.81 19.59 28.46
N VAL A 553 31.63 19.04 29.66
CA VAL A 553 30.35 19.03 30.38
C VAL A 553 29.88 20.46 30.71
N HIS A 554 30.81 21.37 31.02
CA HIS A 554 30.48 22.77 31.28
C HIS A 554 30.22 23.58 30.00
N SER A 555 30.99 23.35 28.93
CA SER A 555 30.89 24.15 27.70
C SER A 555 29.69 23.80 26.82
N THR A 556 29.16 22.58 26.92
CA THR A 556 28.02 22.12 26.10
C THR A 556 26.67 22.40 26.74
N ASN A 557 26.64 23.00 27.94
CA ASN A 557 25.41 23.31 28.69
C ASN A 557 24.47 22.10 28.83
N ALA A 558 25.04 20.89 28.89
CA ALA A 558 24.32 19.62 28.84
C ALA A 558 23.23 19.47 29.93
N TRP A 559 23.30 20.27 30.99
CA TRP A 559 22.35 20.30 32.09
C TRP A 559 21.14 21.22 31.88
N LEU A 560 21.24 22.29 31.07
CA LEU A 560 20.08 23.13 30.75
C LEU A 560 19.05 22.38 29.90
N ALA A 561 19.50 21.40 29.11
CA ALA A 561 18.63 20.48 28.35
C ALA A 561 17.90 19.44 29.24
N ILE A 562 18.18 19.40 30.55
CA ILE A 562 17.57 18.48 31.51
C ILE A 562 16.56 19.21 32.42
N SER A 563 16.58 20.55 32.47
CA SER A 563 15.77 21.36 33.40
C SER A 563 14.60 22.12 32.77
N GLU A 564 14.43 22.12 31.45
CA GLU A 564 13.19 22.56 30.75
C GLU A 564 12.44 21.34 30.20
#